data_AF-A0A7R8NTE0-F1
#
_entry.id   AF-A0A7R8NTE0-F1
#
_cell.length_a   1.000
_cell.length_b   1.000
_cell.length_c   1.000
_cell.angle_alpha   90.00
_cell.angle_beta   90.00
_cell.angle_gamma   90.00
#
_symmetry.space_group_name_H-M   'P 1'
#
loop_
_entity.id
_entity.type
_entity.pdbx_description
1 polymer ?
#
loop_
_entity_poly.entity_id
_entity_poly.type
_entity_poly.pdbx_seq_one_letter_code
_entity_poly.pdbx_strand_id
1 'polypeptide(L)'
;MRFPCEARRDVHVRYTRPSCMGGFAWFTVDFEPLPDDRLGFEFVNPLGLADIDPECAQAVSEGILLWLTGAARDEIVFDRPPLPTPEELEAGVPVRSDAGPGFIALRAVLRHSRLHEVDSIPWAHVRAGWRAADKAMLGAEAADDPMDRAPQHHAR
;
A
#
# COMPACT_ATOMS: atom_id res chain seq x y z
N MET A 1 21.34 -0.48 -7.66
CA MET A 1 20.47 -1.43 -6.89
C MET A 1 19.03 -0.93 -7.00
N ARG A 2 18.04 -1.81 -6.96
CA ARG A 2 16.62 -1.52 -7.23
C ARG A 2 15.74 -2.12 -6.15
N PHE A 3 14.63 -1.47 -5.81
CA PHE A 3 13.68 -1.99 -4.82
C PHE A 3 12.30 -2.24 -5.45
N PRO A 4 11.68 -3.40 -5.18
CA PRO A 4 12.23 -4.54 -4.44
C PRO A 4 13.21 -5.36 -5.30
N CYS A 5 14.16 -6.07 -4.66
CA CYS A 5 15.06 -6.98 -5.38
C CYS A 5 14.37 -8.29 -5.79
N GLU A 6 13.38 -8.72 -5.03
CA GLU A 6 12.62 -9.95 -5.20
C GLU A 6 11.13 -9.68 -5.02
N ALA A 7 10.29 -10.48 -5.67
CA ALA A 7 8.84 -10.34 -5.53
C ALA A 7 8.37 -10.70 -4.12
N ARG A 8 7.43 -9.91 -3.59
CA ARG A 8 6.72 -10.16 -2.34
C ARG A 8 5.24 -10.36 -2.68
N ARG A 9 4.74 -11.56 -2.47
CA ARG A 9 3.37 -11.93 -2.83
C ARG A 9 2.48 -12.04 -1.61
N ASP A 10 1.19 -11.97 -1.84
CA ASP A 10 0.13 -12.21 -0.87
C ASP A 10 0.25 -11.28 0.36
N VAL A 11 0.65 -10.02 0.14
CA VAL A 11 0.75 -9.05 1.23
C VAL A 11 -0.65 -8.63 1.63
N HIS A 12 -1.09 -9.23 2.75
CA HIS A 12 -2.40 -9.00 3.30
C HIS A 12 -2.44 -7.73 4.15
N VAL A 13 -3.45 -6.90 3.93
CA VAL A 13 -3.71 -5.76 4.80
C VAL A 13 -5.15 -5.76 5.22
N ARG A 14 -5.34 -5.69 6.54
CA ARG A 14 -6.60 -5.28 7.12
C ARG A 14 -6.44 -4.00 7.92
N TYR A 15 -7.29 -3.04 7.61
CA TYR A 15 -7.43 -1.80 8.33
C TYR A 15 -8.88 -1.60 8.71
N THR A 16 -9.16 -1.63 10.00
CA THR A 16 -10.48 -1.38 10.57
C THR A 16 -10.33 -0.41 11.73
N ARG A 17 -10.97 0.75 11.67
CA ARG A 17 -11.03 1.69 12.81
C ARG A 17 -12.45 1.81 13.33
N PRO A 18 -12.73 1.37 14.58
CA PRO A 18 -14.07 1.40 15.16
C PRO A 18 -14.49 2.79 15.68
N SER A 19 -14.07 3.90 15.04
CA SER A 19 -14.42 5.26 15.45
C SER A 19 -15.55 5.87 14.61
N CYS A 20 -16.17 6.96 15.07
CA CYS A 20 -17.26 7.67 14.39
C CYS A 20 -16.95 8.16 12.96
N MET A 21 -15.68 8.31 12.60
CA MET A 21 -15.22 8.65 11.24
C MET A 21 -15.02 7.42 10.34
N GLY A 22 -15.28 6.21 10.86
CA GLY A 22 -15.15 4.96 10.11
C GLY A 22 -13.74 4.68 9.58
N GLY A 23 -13.64 3.65 8.75
CA GLY A 23 -12.42 3.33 8.02
C GLY A 23 -12.23 1.82 7.89
N PHE A 24 -12.57 1.32 6.70
CA PHE A 24 -12.42 -0.06 6.30
C PHE A 24 -11.58 -0.12 5.02
N ALA A 25 -10.46 -0.83 5.08
CA ALA A 25 -9.72 -1.23 3.91
C ALA A 25 -9.23 -2.66 4.13
N TRP A 26 -9.57 -3.56 3.22
CA TRP A 26 -9.20 -4.94 3.30
C TRP A 26 -8.84 -5.45 1.91
N PHE A 27 -7.55 -5.67 1.67
CA PHE A 27 -7.07 -6.11 0.37
C PHE A 27 -5.81 -6.97 0.49
N THR A 28 -5.45 -7.57 -0.63
CA THR A 28 -4.18 -8.27 -0.84
C THR A 28 -3.51 -7.69 -2.07
N VAL A 29 -2.21 -7.41 -1.94
CA VAL A 29 -1.39 -6.82 -3.00
C VAL A 29 -0.10 -7.61 -3.16
N ASP A 30 0.33 -7.78 -4.41
CA ASP A 30 1.66 -8.31 -4.74
C ASP A 30 2.58 -7.15 -5.10
N PHE A 31 3.83 -7.23 -4.69
CA PHE A 31 4.90 -6.30 -5.04
C PHE A 31 5.94 -7.04 -5.86
N GLU A 32 6.15 -6.62 -7.10
CA GLU A 32 7.05 -7.27 -8.05
C GLU A 32 8.07 -6.26 -8.57
N PRO A 33 9.34 -6.64 -8.75
CA PRO A 33 10.29 -5.79 -9.47
C PRO A 33 9.79 -5.54 -10.90
N LEU A 34 9.99 -4.33 -11.43
CA LEU A 34 9.71 -4.08 -12.84
C LEU A 34 10.65 -4.92 -13.75
N PRO A 35 10.14 -5.40 -14.91
CA PRO A 35 10.96 -6.14 -15.87
C PRO A 35 11.99 -5.23 -16.56
N ASP A 36 12.99 -5.85 -17.18
CA ASP A 36 13.97 -5.20 -18.06
C ASP A 36 14.73 -4.01 -17.45
N ASP A 37 14.94 -4.05 -16.13
CA ASP A 37 15.62 -2.98 -15.37
C ASP A 37 14.96 -1.59 -15.49
N ARG A 38 13.66 -1.55 -15.84
CA ARG A 38 12.88 -0.31 -15.89
C ARG A 38 12.74 0.30 -14.50
N LEU A 39 12.87 1.62 -14.44
CA LEU A 39 12.55 2.42 -13.26
C LEU A 39 11.09 2.85 -13.29
N GLY A 40 10.61 3.23 -12.11
CA GLY A 40 9.28 3.81 -11.90
C GLY A 40 8.36 2.91 -11.08
N PHE A 41 7.08 3.27 -11.11
CA PHE A 41 6.05 2.62 -10.32
C PHE A 41 4.81 2.33 -11.18
N GLU A 42 4.42 1.06 -11.24
CA GLU A 42 3.22 0.62 -11.95
C GLU A 42 2.20 0.07 -10.94
N PHE A 43 1.00 0.64 -10.90
CA PHE A 43 -0.10 0.11 -10.10
C PHE A 43 -1.14 -0.56 -11.01
N VAL A 44 -1.39 -1.86 -10.77
CA VAL A 44 -2.31 -2.66 -11.56
C VAL A 44 -3.51 -3.05 -10.69
N ASN A 45 -4.69 -2.57 -11.07
CA ASN A 45 -5.96 -2.98 -10.47
C ASN A 45 -6.81 -3.77 -11.49
N PRO A 46 -6.83 -5.11 -11.41
CA PRO A 46 -7.69 -5.95 -12.25
C PRO A 46 -9.10 -6.14 -11.66
N LEU A 47 -9.41 -5.57 -10.49
CA LEU A 47 -10.65 -5.82 -9.75
C LEU A 47 -11.81 -4.97 -10.28
N GLY A 48 -13.03 -5.48 -10.08
CA GLY A 48 -14.24 -4.77 -10.48
C GLY A 48 -14.72 -3.77 -9.43
N LEU A 49 -15.69 -2.93 -9.82
CA LEU A 49 -16.32 -1.93 -8.94
C LEU A 49 -17.02 -2.56 -7.71
N ALA A 50 -17.38 -3.84 -7.77
CA ALA A 50 -17.95 -4.56 -6.64
C ALA A 50 -16.92 -4.90 -5.55
N ASP A 51 -15.64 -4.93 -5.91
CA ASP A 51 -14.54 -5.33 -5.01
C ASP A 51 -13.84 -4.10 -4.40
N ILE A 52 -13.71 -3.02 -5.18
CA ILE A 52 -13.08 -1.77 -4.76
C ILE A 52 -13.56 -0.60 -5.61
N ASP A 53 -13.83 0.53 -4.96
CA ASP A 53 -14.08 1.81 -5.64
C ASP A 53 -12.80 2.36 -6.30
N PRO A 54 -12.85 2.99 -7.50
CA PRO A 54 -11.67 3.52 -8.17
C PRO A 54 -10.86 4.54 -7.34
N GLU A 55 -11.53 5.39 -6.56
CA GLU A 55 -10.83 6.35 -5.68
C GLU A 55 -10.13 5.62 -4.53
N CYS A 56 -10.73 4.56 -4.01
CA CYS A 56 -10.10 3.70 -3.02
C CYS A 56 -8.89 2.94 -3.59
N ALA A 57 -8.99 2.43 -4.82
CA ALA A 57 -7.87 1.78 -5.50
C ALA A 57 -6.71 2.75 -5.75
N GLN A 58 -7.02 3.96 -6.23
CA GLN A 58 -6.03 5.03 -6.40
C GLN A 58 -5.39 5.39 -5.06
N ALA A 59 -6.17 5.48 -3.99
CA ALA A 59 -5.65 5.73 -2.65
C ALA A 59 -4.66 4.64 -2.16
N VAL A 60 -4.88 3.36 -2.50
CA VAL A 60 -3.89 2.30 -2.20
C VAL A 60 -2.57 2.60 -2.90
N SER A 61 -2.62 2.93 -4.19
CA SER A 61 -1.46 3.31 -5.01
C SER A 61 -0.68 4.48 -4.39
N GLU A 62 -1.39 5.55 -4.02
CA GLU A 62 -0.80 6.72 -3.35
C GLU A 62 -0.13 6.35 -2.02
N GLY A 63 -0.79 5.53 -1.20
CA GLY A 63 -0.25 5.07 0.07
C GLY A 63 1.07 4.33 -0.09
N ILE A 64 1.16 3.45 -1.09
CA ILE A 64 2.37 2.71 -1.42
C ILE A 64 3.49 3.68 -1.84
N LEU A 65 3.20 4.64 -2.74
CA LEU A 65 4.17 5.64 -3.18
C LEU A 65 4.68 6.51 -2.03
N LEU A 66 3.78 6.96 -1.14
CA LEU A 66 4.17 7.72 0.05
C LEU A 66 5.14 6.93 0.93
N TRP A 67 4.91 5.63 1.11
CA TRP A 67 5.86 4.81 1.85
C TRP A 67 7.21 4.77 1.13
N LEU A 68 7.22 4.49 -0.18
CA LEU A 68 8.44 4.36 -0.99
C LEU A 68 9.31 5.61 -1.00
N THR A 69 8.70 6.80 -0.97
CA THR A 69 9.41 8.09 -0.93
C THR A 69 9.79 8.53 0.48
N GLY A 70 9.46 7.73 1.50
CA GLY A 70 9.91 7.93 2.87
C GLY A 70 8.98 8.76 3.74
N ALA A 71 7.73 9.00 3.32
CA ALA A 71 6.75 9.67 4.16
C ALA A 71 6.50 8.86 5.44
N ALA A 72 6.55 9.54 6.59
CA ALA A 72 6.22 8.97 7.88
C ALA A 72 4.72 8.72 8.01
N ARG A 73 4.36 7.79 8.90
CA ARG A 73 2.97 7.33 9.06
C ARG A 73 2.00 8.46 9.46
N ASP A 74 2.48 9.43 10.22
CA ASP A 74 1.75 10.60 10.71
C ASP A 74 1.58 11.68 9.64
N GLU A 75 2.54 11.84 8.73
CA GLU A 75 2.50 12.80 7.63
C GLU A 75 1.37 12.51 6.62
N ILE A 76 1.04 11.23 6.40
CA ILE A 76 -0.03 10.77 5.48
C ILE A 76 -1.39 11.45 5.76
N VAL A 77 -1.59 11.93 6.99
CA VAL A 77 -2.87 12.37 7.52
C VAL A 77 -3.04 13.88 7.48
N PHE A 78 -1.96 14.61 7.77
CA PHE A 78 -2.04 16.04 8.07
C PHE A 78 -1.20 16.90 7.13
N ASP A 79 -0.10 16.36 6.61
CA ASP A 79 0.87 17.11 5.81
C ASP A 79 1.46 16.19 4.74
N ARG A 80 0.59 15.70 3.86
CA ARG A 80 0.97 14.70 2.87
C ARG A 80 2.00 15.32 1.92
N PRO A 81 3.23 14.78 1.82
CA PRO A 81 4.20 15.27 0.86
C PRO A 81 3.69 15.03 -0.57
N PRO A 82 4.12 15.87 -1.54
CA PRO A 82 3.78 15.66 -2.93
C PRO A 82 4.31 14.30 -3.40
N LEU A 83 3.49 13.61 -4.20
CA LEU A 83 3.91 12.40 -4.88
C LEU A 83 4.77 12.75 -6.10
N PRO A 84 5.78 11.91 -6.43
CA PRO A 84 6.58 12.11 -7.62
C PRO A 84 5.71 11.98 -8.88
N THR A 85 6.04 12.75 -9.92
CA THR A 85 5.37 12.64 -11.21
C THR A 85 5.79 11.37 -11.94
N PRO A 86 5.03 10.93 -12.97
CA PRO A 86 5.45 9.81 -13.82
C PRO A 86 6.84 10.02 -14.44
N GLU A 87 7.14 11.25 -14.88
CA GLU A 87 8.43 11.59 -15.48
C GLU A 87 9.58 11.51 -14.46
N GLU A 88 9.34 11.94 -13.22
CA GLU A 88 10.33 11.80 -12.14
C GLU A 88 10.57 10.33 -11.80
N LEU A 89 9.50 9.53 -11.73
CA LEU A 89 9.59 8.08 -11.51
C LEU A 89 10.39 7.38 -12.60
N GLU A 90 10.19 7.72 -13.87
CA GLU A 90 10.96 7.21 -15.01
C GLU A 90 12.43 7.66 -14.98
N ALA A 91 12.69 8.90 -14.55
CA ALA A 91 14.05 9.43 -14.39
C ALA A 91 14.83 8.77 -13.23
N GLY A 92 14.11 8.17 -12.28
CA GLY A 92 14.67 7.44 -11.14
C GLY A 92 14.57 8.21 -9.83
N VAL A 93 13.50 7.94 -9.09
CA VAL A 93 13.32 8.42 -7.71
C VAL A 93 14.01 7.45 -6.75
N PRO A 94 14.88 7.92 -5.84
CA PRO A 94 15.45 7.07 -4.79
C PRO A 94 14.35 6.46 -3.91
N VAL A 95 14.45 5.18 -3.63
CA VAL A 95 13.60 4.57 -2.59
C VAL A 95 14.08 5.04 -1.21
N ARG A 96 13.17 5.08 -0.24
CA ARG A 96 13.47 5.35 1.18
C ARG A 96 14.71 4.56 1.63
N SER A 97 15.58 5.20 2.41
CA SER A 97 16.94 4.72 2.67
C SER A 97 17.00 3.43 3.51
N ASP A 98 16.01 3.21 4.39
CA ASP A 98 15.84 2.02 5.21
C ASP A 98 15.34 0.79 4.42
N ALA A 99 14.68 0.99 3.28
CA ALA A 99 14.36 -0.10 2.35
C ALA A 99 15.59 -0.60 1.57
N GLY A 100 16.72 0.08 1.71
CA GLY A 100 17.99 -0.23 1.08
C GLY A 100 18.38 0.76 -0.03
N PRO A 101 19.58 0.62 -0.59
CA PRO A 101 20.06 1.51 -1.64
C PRO A 101 19.32 1.25 -2.96
N GLY A 102 18.92 2.30 -3.68
CA GLY A 102 18.42 2.16 -5.04
C GLY A 102 17.36 3.16 -5.46
N PHE A 103 16.77 2.87 -6.62
CA PHE A 103 15.66 3.62 -7.18
C PHE A 103 14.38 2.77 -7.14
N ILE A 104 13.23 3.45 -7.15
CA ILE A 104 11.92 2.84 -7.26
C ILE A 104 11.81 2.14 -8.62
N ALA A 105 11.54 0.83 -8.59
CA ALA A 105 11.37 -0.02 -9.77
C ALA A 105 10.38 -1.14 -9.45
N LEU A 106 9.12 -0.75 -9.21
CA LEU A 106 8.12 -1.61 -8.58
C LEU A 106 6.81 -1.64 -9.36
N ARG A 107 6.28 -2.84 -9.54
CA ARG A 107 4.87 -3.07 -9.89
C ARG A 107 4.11 -3.56 -8.67
N ALA A 108 3.03 -2.87 -8.32
CA ALA A 108 2.08 -3.29 -7.30
C ALA A 108 0.78 -3.78 -7.95
N VAL A 109 0.37 -5.02 -7.66
CA VAL A 109 -0.80 -5.65 -8.27
C VAL A 109 -1.84 -5.94 -7.20
N LEU A 110 -3.00 -5.29 -7.27
CA LEU A 110 -4.13 -5.67 -6.42
C LEU A 110 -4.66 -7.05 -6.84
N ARG A 111 -4.74 -7.97 -5.89
CA ARG A 111 -5.16 -9.37 -6.12
C ARG A 111 -6.55 -9.65 -5.58
N HIS A 112 -6.89 -9.01 -4.47
CA HIS A 112 -8.16 -9.16 -3.80
C HIS A 112 -8.48 -7.89 -3.04
N SER A 113 -9.76 -7.54 -2.94
CA SER A 113 -10.26 -6.48 -2.08
C SER A 113 -11.64 -6.88 -1.57
N ARG A 114 -12.02 -6.31 -0.42
CA ARG A 114 -13.39 -6.29 0.05
C ARG A 114 -13.84 -4.85 0.20
N LEU A 115 -15.07 -4.60 -0.23
CA LEU A 115 -15.74 -3.33 -0.06
C LEU A 115 -16.64 -3.39 1.18
N HIS A 116 -16.62 -2.34 1.99
CA HIS A 116 -17.68 -2.04 2.94
C HIS A 116 -18.37 -0.77 2.47
N GLU A 117 -19.66 -0.87 2.13
CA GLU A 117 -20.41 0.20 1.41
C GLU A 117 -20.31 1.58 2.08
N VAL A 118 -20.19 1.62 3.41
CA VAL A 118 -20.17 2.87 4.18
C VAL A 118 -18.76 3.26 4.64
N ASP A 119 -17.91 2.28 4.92
CA ASP A 119 -16.63 2.53 5.62
C ASP A 119 -15.41 2.43 4.71
N SER A 120 -15.58 1.92 3.48
CA SER A 120 -14.55 1.96 2.45
C SER A 120 -14.41 3.37 1.92
N ILE A 121 -13.47 4.12 2.51
CA ILE A 121 -13.16 5.49 2.13
C ILE A 121 -11.70 5.61 1.66
N PRO A 122 -11.38 6.54 0.75
CA PRO A 122 -10.02 6.70 0.21
C PRO A 122 -8.95 6.85 1.30
N TRP A 123 -9.22 7.65 2.34
CA TRP A 123 -8.28 7.85 3.45
C TRP A 123 -7.86 6.55 4.16
N ALA A 124 -8.78 5.60 4.32
CA ALA A 124 -8.47 4.30 4.93
C ALA A 124 -7.55 3.49 4.01
N HIS A 125 -7.78 3.58 2.69
CA HIS A 125 -6.99 2.89 1.67
C HIS A 125 -5.59 3.48 1.50
N VAL A 126 -5.39 4.80 1.66
CA VAL A 126 -4.04 5.40 1.68
C VAL A 126 -3.22 4.83 2.84
N ARG A 127 -3.79 4.81 4.05
CA ARG A 127 -3.09 4.24 5.23
C ARG A 127 -2.81 2.76 5.06
N ALA A 128 -3.74 2.02 4.47
CA ALA A 128 -3.59 0.60 4.22
C ALA A 128 -2.54 0.32 3.13
N GLY A 129 -2.47 1.14 2.07
CA GLY A 129 -1.43 1.06 1.03
C GLY A 129 -0.03 1.30 1.57
N TRP A 130 0.14 2.35 2.39
CA TRP A 130 1.41 2.62 3.08
C TRP A 130 1.85 1.42 3.92
N ARG A 131 0.89 0.83 4.67
CA ARG A 131 1.14 -0.34 5.49
C ARG A 131 1.46 -1.59 4.67
N ALA A 132 0.86 -1.76 3.51
CA ALA A 132 1.16 -2.88 2.62
C ALA A 132 2.64 -2.87 2.22
N ALA A 133 3.15 -1.70 1.82
CA ALA A 133 4.56 -1.55 1.47
C ALA A 133 5.49 -1.80 2.68
N ASP A 134 5.10 -1.29 3.86
CA ASP A 134 5.82 -1.52 5.12
C ASP A 134 5.93 -3.02 5.47
N LYS A 135 4.81 -3.75 5.38
CA LYS A 135 4.79 -5.20 5.60
C LYS A 135 5.61 -5.96 4.56
N ALA A 136 5.55 -5.55 3.30
CA ALA A 136 6.31 -6.19 2.24
C ALA A 136 7.82 -6.13 2.49
N MET A 137 8.29 -5.03 3.10
CA MET A 137 9.68 -4.85 3.49
C MET A 137 10.08 -5.73 4.69
N LEU A 138 9.24 -5.79 5.73
CA LEU A 138 9.47 -6.62 6.93
C LEU A 138 9.35 -8.12 6.66
N GLY A 139 8.61 -8.54 5.64
CA GLY A 139 8.47 -9.95 5.26
C GLY A 139 7.81 -10.78 6.36
N ALA A 140 8.44 -11.89 6.76
CA ALA A 140 7.89 -12.83 7.74
C ALA A 140 7.66 -12.20 9.14
N GLU A 141 8.40 -11.13 9.48
CA GLU A 141 8.26 -10.43 10.75
C GLU A 141 6.94 -9.64 10.86
N ALA A 142 6.29 -9.36 9.72
CA ALA A 142 4.99 -8.70 9.67
C ALA A 142 3.79 -9.68 9.76
N ALA A 143 4.03 -10.99 9.76
CA ALA A 143 2.96 -12.00 9.70
C ALA A 143 2.02 -12.00 10.92
N ASP A 144 2.41 -11.35 12.02
CA ASP A 144 1.66 -11.32 13.27
C ASP A 144 1.09 -9.91 13.59
N ASP A 145 0.83 -9.11 12.55
CA ASP A 145 0.28 -7.77 12.69
C ASP A 145 -1.07 -7.79 13.47
N PRO A 146 -1.15 -7.16 14.66
CA PRO A 146 -2.36 -7.17 15.49
C PRO A 146 -3.62 -6.65 14.79
N MET A 147 -3.48 -5.82 13.76
CA MET A 147 -4.60 -5.25 13.02
C MET A 147 -5.17 -6.18 11.96
N ASP A 148 -4.41 -7.19 11.54
CA ASP A 148 -4.90 -8.25 10.66
C ASP A 148 -5.71 -9.30 11.42
N ARG A 149 -5.53 -9.38 12.74
CA ARG A 149 -6.32 -10.27 13.60
C ARG A 149 -7.79 -9.88 13.54
N ALA A 150 -8.68 -10.87 13.48
CA ALA A 150 -10.12 -10.65 13.60
C ALA A 150 -10.44 -9.78 14.83
N PRO A 151 -11.47 -8.92 14.79
CA PRO A 151 -11.91 -8.25 16.01
C PRO A 151 -12.20 -9.36 17.01
N GLN A 152 -11.55 -9.34 18.18
CA GLN A 152 -11.92 -10.25 19.24
C GLN A 152 -13.36 -9.91 19.59
N HIS A 153 -14.29 -10.79 19.23
CA HIS A 153 -15.64 -10.72 19.75
C HIS A 153 -15.51 -10.87 21.27
N HIS A 154 -15.53 -9.75 21.99
CA HIS A 154 -15.95 -9.77 23.37
C HIS A 154 -17.42 -10.17 23.35
N ALA A 155 -17.67 -11.47 23.48
CA ALA A 155 -18.96 -11.98 23.88
C ALA A 155 -19.38 -11.22 25.14
N ARG A 156 -20.43 -10.41 25.03
CA ARG A 156 -21.21 -9.93 26.15
C ARG A 156 -22.43 -10.83 26.27
#